data_AF-A0A7X8WT55-F1
#
_entry.id   AF-A0A7X8WT55-F1
#
_cell.length_a   1.000
_cell.length_b   1.000
_cell.length_c   1.000
_cell.angle_alpha   90.00
_cell.angle_beta   90.00
_cell.angle_gamma   90.00
#
_symmetry.space_group_name_H-M   'P 1'
#
loop_
_entity.id
_entity.type
_entity.pdbx_description
1 polymer ?
#
loop_
_entity_poly.entity_id
_entity_poly.type
_entity_poly.pdbx_seq_one_letter_code
_entity_poly.pdbx_strand_id
1 'polypeptide(L)'
;MRIPLSWLREYTQLPADATAEDLMADLVTVGLEEEDVHGFDLTGPIVVGKVLEKTPEEHSNGKTINWTQVQVVPDGASQQLEGKGIEPSGVQGVVCGAHNFEVGDKVIVALPGAVLPGNFSISVRKTYGHTSAGMIASE
;
A
#
# COMPACT_ATOMS: atom_id res chain seq x y z
N MET A 1 -13.14 13.70 -15.95
CA MET A 1 -13.55 13.75 -14.51
C MET A 1 -13.50 12.32 -13.99
N ARG A 2 -12.99 12.07 -12.77
CA ARG A 2 -12.97 10.71 -12.19
C ARG A 2 -13.97 10.64 -11.04
N ILE A 3 -14.69 9.53 -10.95
CA ILE A 3 -15.68 9.29 -9.91
C ILE A 3 -15.61 7.84 -9.42
N PRO A 4 -15.50 7.56 -8.11
CA PRO A 4 -15.59 6.20 -7.59
C PRO A 4 -17.01 5.67 -7.69
N LEU A 5 -17.19 4.42 -8.14
CA LEU A 5 -18.50 3.78 -8.20
C LEU A 5 -19.17 3.69 -6.82
N SER A 6 -18.38 3.47 -5.76
CA SER A 6 -18.89 3.43 -4.38
C SER A 6 -19.60 4.73 -4.01
N TRP A 7 -18.98 5.88 -4.31
CA TRP A 7 -19.56 7.18 -4.02
C TRP A 7 -20.78 7.46 -4.89
N LEU A 8 -20.75 7.12 -6.18
CA LEU A 8 -21.91 7.29 -7.05
C LEU A 8 -23.13 6.48 -6.57
N ARG A 9 -22.91 5.27 -6.04
CA ARG A 9 -23.97 4.43 -5.47
C ARG A 9 -24.64 5.04 -4.24
N GLU A 10 -23.96 5.92 -3.49
CA GLU A 10 -24.58 6.60 -2.35
C GLU A 10 -25.68 7.59 -2.78
N TYR A 11 -25.67 8.04 -4.04
CA TYR A 11 -26.56 9.08 -4.55
C TYR A 11 -27.47 8.62 -5.70
N THR A 12 -27.36 7.36 -6.13
CA THR A 12 -28.06 6.84 -7.31
C THR A 12 -28.63 5.45 -7.07
N GLN A 13 -29.42 4.95 -8.02
CA GLN A 13 -29.96 3.60 -8.02
C GLN A 13 -29.05 2.58 -8.72
N LEU A 14 -27.76 2.92 -8.92
CA LEU A 14 -26.80 2.02 -9.56
C LEU A 14 -26.68 0.71 -8.75
N PRO A 15 -26.92 -0.47 -9.36
CA PRO A 15 -26.84 -1.74 -8.66
C PRO A 15 -25.47 -2.00 -8.00
N ALA A 16 -25.47 -2.80 -6.94
CA ALA A 16 -24.25 -3.12 -6.19
C ALA A 16 -23.26 -3.96 -7.01
N ASP A 17 -23.78 -4.79 -7.90
CA ASP A 17 -23.07 -5.67 -8.82
C ASP A 17 -22.79 -5.04 -10.19
N ALA A 18 -23.36 -3.86 -10.48
CA ALA A 18 -23.06 -3.14 -11.71
C ALA A 18 -21.58 -2.75 -11.76
N THR A 19 -20.96 -3.02 -12.90
CA THR A 19 -19.56 -2.73 -13.19
C THR A 19 -19.35 -1.28 -13.65
N ALA A 20 -18.09 -0.87 -13.82
CA ALA A 20 -17.81 0.45 -14.38
C ALA A 20 -18.28 0.53 -15.83
N GLU A 21 -18.11 -0.57 -16.57
CA GLU A 21 -18.49 -0.75 -17.96
C GLU A 21 -20.01 -0.66 -18.14
N ASP A 22 -20.80 -1.23 -17.23
CA ASP A 22 -22.26 -1.10 -17.25
C ASP A 22 -22.69 0.38 -17.11
N LEU A 23 -22.06 1.11 -16.18
CA LEU A 23 -22.33 2.54 -15.99
C LEU A 23 -21.92 3.35 -17.22
N MET A 24 -20.77 3.05 -17.81
CA MET A 24 -20.27 3.74 -19.01
C MET A 24 -21.25 3.58 -20.18
N ALA A 25 -21.77 2.38 -20.39
CA ALA A 25 -22.78 2.12 -21.42
C ALA A 25 -24.02 3.01 -21.27
N ASP A 26 -24.51 3.22 -20.04
CA ASP A 26 -25.65 4.09 -19.76
C ASP A 26 -25.30 5.58 -19.96
N LEU A 27 -24.12 6.03 -19.51
CA LEU A 27 -23.68 7.41 -19.61
C LEU A 27 -23.52 7.88 -21.06
N VAL A 28 -23.04 7.01 -21.95
CA VAL A 28 -22.93 7.31 -23.39
C VAL A 28 -24.28 7.62 -24.01
N THR A 29 -25.36 6.94 -23.57
CA THR A 29 -26.71 7.18 -24.10
C THR A 29 -27.23 8.60 -23.86
N VAL A 30 -26.68 9.29 -22.86
CA VAL A 30 -27.02 10.67 -22.51
C VAL A 30 -25.91 11.67 -22.89
N GLY A 31 -24.90 11.23 -23.66
CA GLY A 31 -23.85 12.08 -24.20
C GLY A 31 -22.66 12.32 -23.26
N LEU A 32 -22.47 11.48 -22.24
CA LEU A 32 -21.31 11.50 -21.36
C LEU A 32 -20.37 10.35 -21.73
N GLU A 33 -19.27 10.68 -22.39
CA GLU A 33 -18.28 9.70 -22.87
C GLU A 33 -17.27 9.32 -21.77
N GLU A 34 -16.93 8.04 -21.73
CA GLU A 34 -15.89 7.46 -20.88
C GLU A 34 -14.50 7.54 -21.51
N GLU A 35 -13.48 7.70 -20.66
CA GLU A 35 -12.08 7.67 -21.10
C GLU A 35 -11.36 6.39 -20.64
N ASP A 36 -11.60 5.93 -19.41
CA ASP A 36 -10.87 4.80 -18.84
C ASP A 36 -11.56 4.22 -17.59
N VAL A 37 -11.31 2.93 -17.33
CA VAL A 37 -11.69 2.23 -16.09
C VAL A 37 -10.42 1.96 -15.28
N HIS A 38 -10.42 2.37 -14.01
CA HIS A 38 -9.29 2.12 -13.11
C HIS A 38 -9.66 1.11 -12.03
N GLY A 39 -9.03 -0.07 -12.09
CA GLY A 39 -9.07 -1.10 -11.04
C GLY A 39 -7.80 -1.11 -10.18
N PHE A 40 -7.79 -1.95 -9.14
CA PHE A 40 -6.64 -2.14 -8.27
C PHE A 40 -6.28 -3.63 -8.19
N ASP A 41 -5.11 -4.00 -8.71
CA ASP A 41 -4.57 -5.35 -8.59
C ASP A 41 -3.51 -5.41 -7.49
N LEU A 42 -3.95 -5.80 -6.29
CA LEU A 42 -3.12 -5.94 -5.11
C LEU A 42 -3.39 -7.30 -4.46
N THR A 43 -2.34 -8.06 -4.14
CA THR A 43 -2.49 -9.36 -3.48
C THR A 43 -1.45 -9.55 -2.39
N GLY A 44 -1.73 -10.48 -1.46
CA GLY A 44 -0.83 -10.84 -0.37
C GLY A 44 -0.86 -9.87 0.82
N PRO A 45 0.14 -9.93 1.72
CA PRO A 45 0.13 -9.19 2.98
C PRO A 45 0.43 -7.70 2.78
N ILE A 46 -0.62 -6.90 2.63
CA ILE A 46 -0.58 -5.44 2.61
C ILE A 46 -1.39 -4.95 3.80
N VAL A 47 -0.74 -4.26 4.73
CA VAL A 47 -1.32 -3.93 6.03
C VAL A 47 -1.09 -2.47 6.40
N VAL A 48 -1.93 -1.97 7.31
CA VAL A 48 -1.66 -0.69 7.99
C VAL A 48 -0.60 -0.95 9.06
N GLY A 49 0.51 -0.22 8.99
CA GLY A 49 1.56 -0.19 10.00
C GLY A 49 1.64 1.16 10.71
N LYS A 50 2.29 1.18 11.87
CA LYS A 50 2.63 2.39 12.62
C LYS A 50 4.13 2.55 12.73
N VAL A 51 4.67 3.71 12.35
CA VAL A 51 6.11 3.98 12.44
C VAL A 51 6.51 4.14 13.90
N LEU A 52 7.39 3.29 14.40
CA LEU A 52 7.91 3.34 15.76
C LEU A 52 9.22 4.12 15.83
N GLU A 53 10.09 3.93 14.83
CA GLU A 53 11.39 4.59 14.74
C GLU A 53 11.65 5.00 13.29
N LYS A 54 12.34 6.13 13.11
CA LYS A 54 12.78 6.66 11.83
C LYS A 54 14.17 7.28 12.00
N THR A 55 15.16 6.63 11.42
CA THR A 55 16.57 7.05 11.47
C THR A 55 17.03 7.44 10.07
N PRO A 56 17.22 8.74 9.78
CA PRO A 56 17.76 9.17 8.51
C PRO A 56 19.27 8.88 8.43
N GLU A 57 19.70 8.25 7.34
CA GLU A 57 21.09 7.90 7.07
C GLU A 57 21.52 8.47 5.71
N GLU A 58 22.63 9.21 5.68
CA GLU A 58 23.24 9.63 4.42
C GLU A 58 24.07 8.49 3.83
N HIS A 59 23.84 8.19 2.56
CA HIS A 59 24.60 7.17 1.83
C HIS A 59 25.49 7.76 0.75
N SER A 60 26.42 6.95 0.24
CA SER A 60 27.41 7.34 -0.76
C SER A 60 26.83 7.88 -2.08
N ASN A 61 25.55 7.64 -2.35
CA ASN A 61 24.84 8.18 -3.50
C ASN A 61 24.27 9.61 -3.26
N GLY A 62 24.58 10.23 -2.12
CA GLY A 62 24.12 11.57 -1.74
C GLY A 62 22.64 11.64 -1.35
N LYS A 63 21.95 10.50 -1.24
CA LYS A 63 20.56 10.44 -0.80
C LYS A 63 20.51 10.12 0.69
N THR A 64 19.61 10.80 1.40
CA THR A 64 19.21 10.45 2.76
C THR A 64 18.12 9.38 2.68
N ILE A 65 18.38 8.22 3.26
CA ILE A 65 17.42 7.10 3.29
C ILE A 65 17.07 6.83 4.75
N ASN A 66 15.80 6.56 5.03
CA ASN A 66 15.36 6.28 6.38
C ASN A 66 15.37 4.78 6.64
N TRP A 67 16.06 4.37 7.70
CA TRP A 67 15.83 3.09 8.33
C TRP A 67 14.69 3.22 9.33
N THR A 68 13.67 2.37 9.20
CA THR A 68 12.46 2.47 10.04
C THR A 68 12.14 1.16 10.72
N GLN A 69 11.60 1.25 11.94
CA GLN A 69 10.91 0.15 12.61
C GLN A 69 9.41 0.43 12.51
N VAL A 70 8.65 -0.48 11.92
CA VAL A 70 7.22 -0.30 11.70
C VAL A 70 6.46 -1.44 12.36
N GLN A 71 5.58 -1.10 13.30
CA GLN A 71 4.63 -2.05 13.87
C GLN A 71 3.59 -2.40 12.82
N VAL A 72 3.53 -3.66 12.39
CA VAL A 72 2.61 -4.16 11.35
C VAL A 72 1.49 -5.03 11.90
N VAL A 73 1.52 -5.29 13.21
CA VAL A 73 0.46 -5.96 13.96
C VAL A 73 -0.07 -4.98 15.01
N PRO A 74 -1.36 -4.63 15.00
CA PRO A 74 -1.94 -3.72 15.98
C PRO A 74 -1.79 -4.20 17.43
N ASP A 75 -1.70 -3.26 18.37
CA ASP A 75 -1.66 -3.59 19.80
C ASP A 75 -2.86 -4.45 20.23
N GLY A 76 -2.57 -5.54 20.94
CA GLY A 76 -3.59 -6.49 21.40
C GLY A 76 -4.11 -7.47 20.35
N ALA A 77 -3.67 -7.36 19.09
CA ALA A 77 -3.95 -8.38 18.07
C ALA A 77 -2.93 -9.52 18.13
N SER A 78 -3.38 -10.74 17.85
CA SER A 78 -2.47 -11.86 17.64
C SER A 78 -1.74 -11.69 16.31
N GLN A 79 -0.43 -11.91 16.32
CA GLN A 79 0.36 -11.95 15.09
C GLN A 79 0.01 -13.22 14.29
N GLN A 80 -0.56 -13.03 13.09
CA GLN A 80 -0.94 -14.08 12.13
C GLN A 80 -0.22 -13.97 10.77
N LEU A 81 0.62 -12.94 10.57
CA LEU A 81 1.39 -12.77 9.35
C LEU A 81 2.50 -13.82 9.31
N GLU A 82 2.56 -14.54 8.21
CA GLU A 82 3.52 -15.60 7.96
C GLU A 82 4.32 -15.28 6.70
N GLY A 83 5.58 -15.73 6.67
CA GLY A 83 6.45 -15.53 5.51
C GLY A 83 7.91 -15.35 5.91
N LYS A 84 8.81 -15.66 4.98
CA LYS A 84 10.24 -15.46 5.19
C LYS A 84 10.52 -13.98 5.44
N GLY A 85 11.13 -13.67 6.58
CA GLY A 85 11.48 -12.32 7.02
C GLY A 85 10.36 -11.54 7.68
N ILE A 86 9.21 -12.15 7.95
CA ILE A 86 8.23 -11.59 8.88
C ILE A 86 8.72 -11.87 10.30
N GLU A 87 9.10 -10.81 11.01
CA GLU A 87 9.43 -10.91 12.44
C GLU A 87 8.22 -11.29 13.31
N PRO A 88 8.37 -12.28 14.23
CA PRO A 88 7.30 -12.69 15.15
C PRO A 88 6.84 -11.59 16.12
N SER A 89 7.68 -10.58 16.35
CA SER A 89 7.36 -9.44 17.22
C SER A 89 6.21 -8.57 16.70
N GLY A 90 5.85 -8.71 15.42
CA GLY A 90 4.91 -7.81 14.77
C GLY A 90 5.51 -6.43 14.42
N VAL A 91 6.83 -6.28 14.52
CA VAL A 91 7.57 -5.08 14.11
C VAL A 91 8.54 -5.44 13.00
N GLN A 92 8.48 -4.74 11.87
CA GLN A 92 9.35 -4.97 10.72
C GLN A 92 10.32 -3.82 10.51
N GLY A 93 11.55 -4.19 10.19
CA GLY A 93 12.54 -3.27 9.68
C GLY A 93 12.28 -2.97 8.19
N VAL A 94 12.05 -1.70 7.86
CA VAL A 94 11.78 -1.26 6.48
C VAL A 94 12.66 -0.08 6.12
N VAL A 95 13.32 -0.17 4.97
CA VAL A 95 14.05 0.94 4.36
C VAL A 95 13.06 1.77 3.52
N CYS A 96 13.00 3.08 3.78
CA CYS A 96 12.14 4.01 3.04
C CYS A 96 12.89 5.29 2.66
N GLY A 97 12.82 5.67 1.39
CA GLY A 97 13.41 6.93 0.88
C GLY A 97 12.48 8.14 0.96
N ALA A 98 11.23 7.97 1.39
CA ALA A 98 10.28 9.08 1.49
C ALA A 98 10.55 9.93 2.75
N HIS A 99 10.16 11.20 2.72
CA HIS A 99 10.39 12.15 3.83
C HIS A 99 9.09 12.77 4.38
N ASN A 100 7.93 12.38 3.85
CA ASN A 100 6.61 12.92 4.17
C ASN A 100 5.86 12.08 5.23
N PHE A 101 6.59 11.49 6.16
CA PHE A 101 6.03 10.74 7.30
C PHE A 101 6.97 10.86 8.50
N GLU A 102 6.43 10.72 9.71
CA GLU A 102 7.17 10.80 10.96
C GLU A 102 6.86 9.61 11.89
N VAL A 103 7.62 9.51 13.00
CA VAL A 103 7.34 8.55 14.05
C VAL A 103 5.93 8.77 14.60
N GLY A 104 5.16 7.70 14.73
CA GLY A 104 3.77 7.70 15.16
C GLY A 104 2.76 7.64 14.01
N ASP A 105 3.16 7.97 12.78
CA ASP A 105 2.26 7.95 11.62
C ASP A 105 1.82 6.54 11.27
N LYS A 106 0.59 6.45 10.73
CA LYS A 106 0.08 5.24 10.09
C LYS A 106 0.46 5.25 8.62
N VAL A 107 1.02 4.15 8.16
CA VAL A 107 1.49 3.95 6.79
C VAL A 107 0.98 2.63 6.23
N ILE A 108 0.93 2.49 4.91
CA ILE A 108 0.67 1.19 4.28
C ILE A 108 2.01 0.47 4.09
N VAL A 109 2.10 -0.76 4.57
CA VAL A 109 3.28 -1.62 4.42
C VAL A 109 2.92 -2.82 3.56
N ALA A 110 3.60 -2.94 2.43
CA ALA A 110 3.60 -4.15 1.63
C ALA A 110 4.71 -5.08 2.15
N LEU A 111 4.33 -6.26 2.62
CA LEU A 111 5.23 -7.22 3.26
C LEU A 111 5.70 -8.29 2.25
N PRO A 112 6.78 -9.03 2.55
CA PRO A 112 7.20 -10.16 1.74
C PRO A 112 6.05 -11.12 1.40
N GLY A 113 5.87 -11.39 0.11
CA GLY A 113 4.73 -12.16 -0.42
C GLY A 113 3.61 -11.30 -1.01
N ALA A 114 3.62 -9.98 -0.79
CA ALA A 114 2.70 -9.08 -1.47
C ALA A 114 3.09 -8.91 -2.95
N VAL A 115 2.10 -8.74 -3.82
CA VAL A 115 2.31 -8.39 -5.23
C VAL A 115 1.56 -7.09 -5.50
N LEU A 116 2.32 -6.08 -5.91
CA LEU A 116 1.85 -4.73 -6.26
C LEU A 116 1.56 -4.62 -7.76
N PRO A 117 0.88 -3.55 -8.22
CA PRO A 117 0.52 -3.38 -9.63
C PRO A 117 1.76 -3.42 -10.53
N GLY A 118 1.59 -3.97 -11.73
CA GLY A 118 2.72 -4.26 -12.62
C GLY A 118 3.48 -5.54 -12.25
N ASN A 119 2.85 -6.45 -11.48
CA ASN A 119 3.42 -7.74 -11.05
C ASN A 119 4.70 -7.60 -10.21
N PHE A 120 4.75 -6.56 -9.37
CA PHE A 120 5.91 -6.26 -8.55
C PHE A 120 5.85 -7.02 -7.22
N SER A 121 6.58 -8.15 -7.15
CA SER A 121 6.63 -9.01 -5.97
C SER A 121 7.54 -8.46 -4.87
N ILE A 122 7.00 -8.32 -3.66
CA ILE A 122 7.75 -7.90 -2.48
C ILE A 122 8.47 -9.09 -1.86
N SER A 123 9.76 -8.89 -1.57
CA SER A 123 10.61 -9.87 -0.91
C SER A 123 11.58 -9.18 0.05
N VAL A 124 12.15 -9.97 0.96
CA VAL A 124 13.21 -9.51 1.86
C VAL A 124 14.47 -9.22 1.05
N ARG A 125 15.05 -8.04 1.24
CA ARG A 125 16.30 -7.67 0.59
C ARG A 125 17.25 -6.95 1.54
N LYS A 126 18.56 -7.14 1.34
CA LYS A 126 19.58 -6.30 1.98
C LYS A 126 19.83 -5.07 1.12
N THR A 127 19.67 -3.90 1.70
CA THR A 127 19.86 -2.63 1.00
C THR A 127 20.22 -1.55 2.02
N TYR A 128 21.07 -0.60 1.63
CA TYR A 128 21.47 0.51 2.50
C TYR A 128 21.98 0.07 3.89
N GLY A 129 22.71 -1.05 3.96
CA GLY A 129 23.26 -1.58 5.22
C GLY A 129 22.27 -2.39 6.08
N HIS A 130 20.99 -2.38 5.74
CA HIS A 130 19.92 -3.01 6.52
C HIS A 130 19.27 -4.19 5.78
N THR A 131 18.64 -5.09 6.53
CA THR A 131 17.75 -6.13 5.95
C THR A 131 16.33 -5.58 5.97
N SER A 132 15.81 -5.16 4.82
CA SER A 132 14.47 -4.60 4.68
C SER A 132 13.47 -5.72 4.37
N ALA A 133 12.52 -5.94 5.27
CA ALA A 133 11.46 -6.93 5.15
C ALA A 133 10.11 -6.27 4.82
N GLY A 134 10.07 -5.59 3.68
CA GLY A 134 8.88 -4.90 3.20
C GLY A 134 9.18 -3.59 2.48
N MET A 135 8.13 -2.81 2.27
CA MET A 135 8.13 -1.49 1.64
C MET A 135 6.98 -0.65 2.20
N ILE A 136 7.25 0.61 2.55
CA ILE A 136 6.19 1.61 2.77
C ILE A 136 5.68 2.04 1.39
N ALA A 137 4.39 1.88 1.13
CA ALA A 137 3.77 2.16 -0.16
C ALA A 137 3.40 3.65 -0.30
N SER A 138 3.41 4.15 -1.54
CA SER A 138 2.78 5.41 -1.92
C SER A 138 1.37 5.16 -2.44
N GLU A 139 0.59 6.24 -2.59
CA GLU A 139 -0.57 6.25 -3.49
C GLU A 139 -0.17 6.08 -4.96
#